data_AF-A0AB37UWQ6-F1
#
_entry.id   AF-A0AB37UWQ6-F1
#
_cell.length_a   1.000
_cell.length_b   1.000
_cell.length_c   1.000
_cell.angle_alpha   90.00
_cell.angle_beta   90.00
_cell.angle_gamma   90.00
#
_symmetry.space_group_name_H-M   'P 1'
#
loop_
_entity.id
_entity.type
_entity.pdbx_description
1 polymer ?
#
loop_
_entity_poly.entity_id
_entity_poly.type
_entity_poly.pdbx_seq_one_letter_code
_entity_poly.pdbx_strand_id
1 'polypeptide(L)'
;MEFDQLESQRSDLQKVLKELDTLPQTPQIELQKQEIQDRINKITDTIIKELLSKHEIKKEELEPTLKEKPTPTKEPQNTPTPCKDLVVTTPKDNTYTTYHNNANKVNLGKLSEREANLLFAIFQRLKDQGNTLIRFEPQDLRRMLGIKISYDNLTRTARSMWNKIKTADFWEVRDIIVNGRECVSEKNYMLFQVCEIVSDKETREFLYMDIQLNTGYNYLLNNLGMGGQYTSFNLLEFQRVRGKYAKTLYRLLKQYKSTGILSVEWSQFRELLDIPKDYEMRNIDQKVLTPSIKELHKIYPFEHLSYKKERRNSHDRRKVTHIDFYFEQLPQGETKQQKQADKQRAKRDIKLVAWDIHNQIAKRNAKDTMEARLLELKTLIGYQFRHNDSGIVLQIDNTTFEKNQMFLHVSYPKSKHNPQKFLVSNKTFALELLYVNGYSLKKDMLEIDPPSIHPITNEPIKEFAEYIGKTIHITNFNVDQCPEGINNYLKITRIVKLNDNRICVSVQDVDKPEKLLKPFIAKDEKHLKNWFKKHYR
;
A
#
# COMPACT_ATOMS: atom_id res chain seq x y z
N MET A 1 -15.53 -18.73 7.06
CA MET A 1 -14.65 -19.59 7.87
C MET A 1 -13.98 -20.63 6.98
N GLU A 2 -14.73 -21.57 6.39
CA GLU A 2 -14.13 -22.57 5.47
C GLU A 2 -13.55 -21.93 4.20
N PHE A 3 -14.32 -21.08 3.49
CA PHE A 3 -13.87 -20.37 2.30
C PHE A 3 -12.50 -19.68 2.45
N ASP A 4 -12.33 -18.91 3.53
CA ASP A 4 -11.12 -18.11 3.80
C ASP A 4 -9.90 -19.02 4.05
N GLN A 5 -10.13 -20.19 4.67
CA GLN A 5 -9.10 -21.21 4.87
C GLN A 5 -8.75 -21.94 3.58
N LEU A 6 -9.73 -22.27 2.74
CA LEU A 6 -9.52 -22.88 1.42
C LEU A 6 -8.74 -21.94 0.49
N GLU A 7 -9.05 -20.64 0.50
CA GLU A 7 -8.32 -19.65 -0.31
C GLU A 7 -6.88 -19.43 0.21
N SER A 8 -6.64 -19.44 1.53
CA SER A 8 -5.28 -19.46 2.08
C SER A 8 -4.50 -20.70 1.65
N GLN A 9 -5.06 -21.90 1.84
CA GLN A 9 -4.42 -23.18 1.44
C GLN A 9 -4.08 -23.21 -0.06
N ARG A 10 -4.98 -22.69 -0.90
CA ARG A 10 -4.75 -22.51 -2.34
C ARG A 10 -3.59 -21.55 -2.62
N SER A 11 -3.52 -20.43 -1.90
CA SER A 11 -2.43 -19.45 -2.02
C SER A 11 -1.08 -20.05 -1.60
N ASP A 12 -1.04 -20.83 -0.53
CA ASP A 12 0.19 -21.45 -0.02
C ASP A 12 0.70 -22.55 -0.95
N LEU A 13 -0.18 -23.41 -1.50
CA LEU A 13 0.20 -24.38 -2.53
C LEU A 13 0.75 -23.70 -3.81
N GLN A 14 0.21 -22.54 -4.18
CA GLN A 14 0.73 -21.73 -5.30
C GLN A 14 2.09 -21.06 -5.01
N LYS A 15 2.51 -20.93 -3.74
CA LYS A 15 3.88 -20.52 -3.38
C LYS A 15 4.83 -21.71 -3.52
N VAL A 16 4.48 -22.87 -2.94
CA VAL A 16 5.26 -24.10 -3.03
C VAL A 16 5.51 -24.51 -4.49
N LEU A 17 4.49 -24.41 -5.36
CA LEU A 17 4.66 -24.70 -6.80
C LEU A 17 5.74 -23.82 -7.46
N LYS A 18 5.77 -22.52 -7.13
CA LYS A 18 6.79 -21.56 -7.63
C LYS A 18 8.17 -21.80 -7.02
N GLU A 19 8.25 -22.34 -5.82
CA GLU A 19 9.52 -22.74 -5.21
C GLU A 19 10.09 -23.98 -5.92
N LEU A 20 9.24 -24.96 -6.27
CA LEU A 20 9.62 -26.12 -7.10
C LEU A 20 10.03 -25.73 -8.54
N ASP A 21 9.57 -24.60 -9.06
CA ASP A 21 10.08 -24.02 -10.33
C ASP A 21 11.53 -23.52 -10.23
N THR A 22 12.05 -23.26 -9.04
CA THR A 22 13.46 -22.81 -8.85
C THR A 22 14.46 -23.95 -8.67
N LEU A 23 13.99 -25.19 -8.47
CA LEU A 23 14.84 -26.36 -8.27
C LEU A 23 15.30 -26.99 -9.59
N PRO A 24 16.37 -27.80 -9.61
CA PRO A 24 16.75 -28.60 -10.76
C PRO A 24 15.61 -29.56 -11.15
N GLN A 25 15.14 -29.50 -12.40
CA GLN A 25 13.98 -30.28 -12.83
C GLN A 25 14.35 -31.76 -13.01
N THR A 26 13.87 -32.59 -12.08
CA THR A 26 14.00 -34.04 -12.09
C THR A 26 12.61 -34.68 -12.25
N PRO A 27 12.50 -35.94 -12.71
CA PRO A 27 11.20 -36.61 -12.83
C PRO A 27 10.38 -36.67 -11.53
N GLN A 28 11.06 -36.66 -10.38
CA GLN A 28 10.41 -36.62 -9.07
C GLN A 28 9.82 -35.22 -8.74
N ILE A 29 10.49 -34.14 -9.16
CA ILE A 29 10.00 -32.76 -9.00
C ILE A 29 8.87 -32.48 -9.98
N GLU A 30 8.95 -32.97 -11.23
CA GLU A 30 7.85 -32.91 -12.21
C GLU A 30 6.58 -33.59 -11.66
N LEU A 31 6.72 -34.79 -11.07
CA LEU A 31 5.60 -35.50 -10.44
C LEU A 31 5.01 -34.73 -9.25
N GLN A 32 5.85 -34.19 -8.37
CA GLN A 32 5.41 -33.37 -7.22
C GLN A 32 4.67 -32.09 -7.67
N LYS A 33 5.13 -31.43 -8.74
CA LYS A 33 4.43 -30.28 -9.34
C LYS A 33 3.03 -30.67 -9.83
N GLN A 34 2.91 -31.81 -10.50
CA GLN A 34 1.61 -32.31 -10.99
C GLN A 34 0.64 -32.58 -9.83
N GLU A 35 1.06 -33.29 -8.78
CA GLU A 35 0.24 -33.55 -7.58
C GLU A 35 -0.20 -32.25 -6.87
N ILE A 36 0.68 -31.26 -6.80
CA ILE A 36 0.37 -29.94 -6.22
C ILE A 36 -0.60 -29.16 -7.11
N GLN A 37 -0.42 -29.19 -8.43
CA GLN A 37 -1.34 -28.54 -9.37
C GLN A 37 -2.74 -29.18 -9.34
N ASP A 38 -2.84 -30.51 -9.25
CA ASP A 38 -4.13 -31.19 -9.15
C ASP A 38 -4.83 -30.94 -7.80
N ARG A 39 -4.06 -30.77 -6.71
CA ARG A 39 -4.59 -30.25 -5.44
C ARG A 39 -5.11 -28.80 -5.56
N ILE A 40 -4.37 -27.92 -6.23
CA ILE A 40 -4.80 -26.53 -6.50
C ILE A 40 -6.08 -26.50 -7.34
N ASN A 41 -6.18 -27.38 -8.35
CA ASN A 41 -7.37 -27.53 -9.19
C ASN A 41 -8.57 -27.97 -8.34
N LYS A 42 -8.44 -29.06 -7.56
CA LYS A 42 -9.50 -29.58 -6.69
C LYS A 42 -10.00 -28.58 -5.65
N ILE A 43 -9.10 -27.78 -5.06
CA ILE A 43 -9.48 -26.70 -4.13
C ILE A 43 -10.19 -25.56 -4.90
N THR A 44 -9.73 -25.23 -6.12
CA THR A 44 -10.40 -24.24 -6.99
C THR A 44 -11.84 -24.66 -7.32
N ASP A 45 -12.05 -25.91 -7.71
CA ASP A 45 -13.39 -26.43 -8.04
C ASP A 45 -14.32 -26.47 -6.81
N THR A 46 -13.76 -26.78 -5.64
CA THR A 46 -14.49 -26.74 -4.36
C THR A 46 -14.93 -25.31 -4.03
N ILE A 47 -14.03 -24.33 -4.15
CA ILE A 47 -14.30 -22.90 -3.98
C ILE A 47 -15.38 -22.42 -4.97
N ILE A 48 -15.30 -22.82 -6.24
CA ILE A 48 -16.31 -22.48 -7.26
C ILE A 48 -17.67 -23.09 -6.90
N LYS A 49 -17.71 -24.35 -6.46
CA LYS A 49 -18.96 -25.03 -6.06
C LYS A 49 -19.60 -24.40 -4.82
N GLU A 50 -18.79 -23.98 -3.83
CA GLU A 50 -19.25 -23.27 -2.63
C GLU A 50 -19.77 -21.86 -2.98
N LEU A 51 -19.12 -21.16 -3.92
CA LEU A 51 -19.62 -19.87 -4.42
C LEU A 51 -20.93 -20.01 -5.18
N LEU A 52 -21.08 -21.06 -6.01
CA LEU A 52 -22.32 -21.32 -6.75
C LEU A 52 -23.46 -21.74 -5.82
N SER A 53 -23.23 -22.56 -4.79
CA SER A 53 -24.28 -22.90 -3.81
C SER A 53 -24.71 -21.69 -2.96
N LYS A 54 -23.80 -20.75 -2.66
CA LYS A 54 -24.16 -19.46 -2.05
C LYS A 54 -24.90 -18.51 -3.00
N HIS A 55 -24.96 -18.83 -4.29
CA HIS A 55 -25.76 -18.13 -5.30
C HIS A 55 -26.97 -18.96 -5.78
N GLU A 56 -27.31 -20.09 -5.13
CA GLU A 56 -28.66 -20.63 -5.25
C GLU A 56 -29.63 -19.58 -4.71
N ILE A 57 -30.50 -19.11 -5.60
CA ILE A 57 -31.42 -18.01 -5.33
C ILE A 57 -32.34 -18.43 -4.20
N LYS A 58 -32.22 -17.77 -3.04
CA LYS A 58 -33.32 -17.70 -2.09
C LYS A 58 -34.51 -17.11 -2.84
N LYS A 59 -35.46 -17.98 -3.21
CA LYS A 59 -36.81 -17.55 -3.59
C LYS A 59 -37.45 -16.96 -2.35
N GLU A 60 -37.27 -15.66 -2.18
CA GLU A 60 -37.93 -14.90 -1.14
C GLU A 60 -39.39 -14.75 -1.55
N GLU A 61 -40.25 -15.65 -1.05
CA GLU A 61 -41.71 -15.58 -1.21
C GLU A 61 -42.24 -14.37 -0.43
N LEU A 62 -42.10 -13.19 -1.04
CA LEU A 62 -42.74 -11.97 -0.60
C LEU A 62 -44.22 -12.05 -0.96
N GLU A 63 -45.04 -12.45 0.02
CA GLU A 63 -46.49 -12.27 -0.05
C GLU A 63 -46.84 -10.81 -0.39
N PRO A 64 -47.93 -10.57 -1.14
CA PRO A 64 -48.21 -9.27 -1.74
C PRO A 64 -48.78 -8.23 -0.74
N THR A 65 -48.02 -7.88 0.30
CA THR A 65 -48.31 -6.66 1.06
C THR A 65 -48.00 -5.45 0.19
N LEU A 66 -49.05 -4.88 -0.40
CA LEU A 66 -49.03 -3.57 -1.07
C LEU A 66 -48.62 -2.49 -0.06
N LYS A 67 -47.31 -2.23 0.02
CA LYS A 67 -46.78 -0.99 0.62
C LYS A 67 -46.64 0.06 -0.47
N GLU A 68 -46.98 1.29 -0.11
CA GLU A 68 -47.25 2.34 -1.07
C GLU A 68 -46.01 2.69 -1.92
N LYS A 69 -46.26 3.19 -3.14
CA LYS A 69 -45.25 3.91 -3.93
C LYS A 69 -44.59 4.96 -3.01
N PRO A 70 -43.26 5.12 -3.03
CA PRO A 70 -42.66 6.28 -2.40
C PRO A 70 -43.16 7.54 -3.12
N THR A 71 -44.08 8.26 -2.47
CA THR A 71 -44.68 9.49 -2.98
C THR A 71 -43.57 10.51 -3.27
N PRO A 72 -43.48 11.07 -4.49
CA PRO A 72 -42.44 12.05 -4.80
C PRO A 72 -42.63 13.27 -3.90
N THR A 73 -41.65 13.56 -3.05
CA THR A 73 -41.72 14.62 -2.01
C THR A 73 -41.66 16.06 -2.57
N LYS A 74 -41.86 16.22 -3.87
CA LYS A 74 -41.97 17.48 -4.60
C LYS A 74 -42.95 17.30 -5.76
N GLU A 75 -43.80 18.30 -5.99
CA GLU A 75 -44.61 18.39 -7.20
C GLU A 75 -43.71 18.57 -8.45
N PRO A 76 -44.21 18.28 -9.67
CA PRO A 76 -43.47 18.54 -10.90
C PRO A 76 -43.17 20.04 -11.08
N GLN A 77 -41.95 20.45 -10.75
CA GLN A 77 -41.51 21.84 -10.88
C GLN A 77 -41.35 22.21 -12.36
N ASN A 78 -42.41 22.79 -12.93
CA ASN A 78 -42.38 23.43 -14.26
C ASN A 78 -41.52 24.71 -14.28
N THR A 79 -41.15 25.25 -13.12
CA THR A 79 -40.22 26.37 -12.97
C THR A 79 -38.79 25.84 -12.81
N PRO A 80 -37.85 26.18 -13.70
CA PRO A 80 -36.45 25.74 -13.60
C PRO A 80 -35.74 26.27 -12.36
N THR A 81 -35.10 25.39 -11.59
CA THR A 81 -34.22 25.75 -10.47
C THR A 81 -32.82 26.09 -10.99
N PRO A 82 -32.25 27.28 -10.73
CA PRO A 82 -30.91 27.60 -11.20
C PRO A 82 -29.81 26.74 -10.55
N CYS A 83 -28.80 26.35 -11.32
CA CYS A 83 -27.70 25.46 -10.90
C CYS A 83 -26.90 25.99 -9.68
N LYS A 84 -26.88 27.31 -9.48
CA LYS A 84 -26.27 27.98 -8.33
C LYS A 84 -27.02 27.79 -7.01
N ASP A 85 -28.32 27.53 -7.08
CA ASP A 85 -29.25 27.44 -5.93
C ASP A 85 -29.53 25.98 -5.51
N LEU A 86 -28.84 25.01 -6.12
CA LEU A 86 -28.96 23.59 -5.80
C LEU A 86 -28.35 23.26 -4.43
N VAL A 87 -29.13 22.58 -3.58
CA VAL A 87 -28.67 22.07 -2.29
C VAL A 87 -27.75 20.88 -2.52
N VAL A 88 -26.44 21.10 -2.33
CA VAL A 88 -25.42 20.04 -2.42
C VAL A 88 -25.37 19.28 -1.09
N THR A 89 -25.65 17.97 -1.13
CA THR A 89 -25.80 17.10 0.04
C THR A 89 -24.54 16.97 0.90
N THR A 90 -23.32 16.94 0.31
CA THR A 90 -22.06 17.12 1.06
C THR A 90 -21.00 17.91 0.29
N PRO A 91 -20.01 18.55 0.97
CA PRO A 91 -18.85 19.16 0.30
C PRO A 91 -18.02 18.19 -0.55
N LYS A 92 -18.07 16.88 -0.32
CA LYS A 92 -17.38 15.87 -1.15
C LYS A 92 -18.03 15.68 -2.52
N ASP A 93 -19.35 15.80 -2.62
CA ASP A 93 -20.10 15.59 -3.87
C ASP A 93 -19.71 16.60 -4.94
N ASN A 94 -19.39 17.85 -4.58
CA ASN A 94 -18.83 18.85 -5.48
C ASN A 94 -17.50 18.43 -6.16
N THR A 95 -16.79 17.42 -5.64
CA THR A 95 -15.50 16.95 -6.19
C THR A 95 -15.64 15.68 -7.05
N TYR A 96 -16.68 14.87 -6.82
CA TYR A 96 -16.84 13.55 -7.45
C TYR A 96 -18.12 13.46 -8.27
N THR A 97 -18.02 12.97 -9.50
CA THR A 97 -19.18 12.48 -10.26
C THR A 97 -19.43 11.03 -9.87
N THR A 98 -20.66 10.70 -9.49
CA THR A 98 -21.06 9.35 -9.02
C THR A 98 -22.40 8.95 -9.63
N TYR A 99 -22.50 7.73 -10.17
CA TYR A 99 -23.70 7.23 -10.88
C TYR A 99 -23.73 5.70 -10.96
N HIS A 100 -24.88 5.12 -11.29
CA HIS A 100 -25.08 3.66 -11.36
C HIS A 100 -24.37 3.01 -12.55
N ASN A 101 -23.79 1.82 -12.36
CA ASN A 101 -22.99 1.12 -13.38
C ASN A 101 -23.75 0.81 -14.68
N ASN A 102 -25.09 0.79 -14.68
CA ASN A 102 -25.85 0.67 -15.92
C ASN A 102 -25.60 1.82 -16.91
N ALA A 103 -25.29 3.04 -16.44
CA ALA A 103 -24.91 4.14 -17.33
C ALA A 103 -23.59 3.88 -18.09
N ASN A 104 -22.75 2.94 -17.60
CA ASN A 104 -21.55 2.54 -18.32
C ASN A 104 -21.78 1.53 -19.43
N LYS A 105 -22.91 0.81 -19.43
CA LYS A 105 -23.32 -0.16 -20.47
C LYS A 105 -23.72 0.54 -21.77
N VAL A 106 -24.09 1.81 -21.71
CA VAL A 106 -24.55 2.61 -22.86
C VAL A 106 -23.36 3.12 -23.67
N ASN A 107 -23.48 3.12 -25.00
CA ASN A 107 -22.47 3.67 -25.90
C ASN A 107 -22.41 5.21 -25.81
N LEU A 108 -21.57 5.68 -24.90
CA LEU A 108 -21.17 7.09 -24.76
C LEU A 108 -19.86 7.42 -25.52
N GLY A 109 -19.28 6.46 -26.25
CA GLY A 109 -18.02 6.63 -26.99
C GLY A 109 -18.11 7.63 -28.16
N LYS A 110 -19.33 7.94 -28.62
CA LYS A 110 -19.62 8.97 -29.64
C LYS A 110 -19.29 10.40 -29.18
N LEU A 111 -19.20 10.64 -27.87
CA LEU A 111 -18.99 11.97 -27.29
C LEU A 111 -17.55 12.46 -27.53
N SER A 112 -17.41 13.74 -27.87
CA SER A 112 -16.12 14.42 -27.84
C SER A 112 -15.67 14.73 -26.41
N GLU A 113 -14.41 15.09 -26.20
CA GLU A 113 -13.86 15.38 -24.88
C GLU A 113 -14.63 16.45 -24.10
N ARG A 114 -15.12 17.48 -24.81
CA ARG A 114 -15.90 18.57 -24.21
C ARG A 114 -17.34 18.13 -23.89
N GLU A 115 -17.94 17.36 -24.77
CA GLU A 115 -19.30 16.81 -24.56
C GLU A 115 -19.32 15.81 -23.39
N ALA A 116 -18.29 14.97 -23.26
CA ALA A 116 -18.15 14.06 -22.13
C ALA A 116 -17.89 14.82 -20.81
N ASN A 117 -17.04 15.86 -20.81
CA ASN A 117 -16.84 16.72 -19.64
C ASN A 117 -18.16 17.37 -19.19
N LEU A 118 -18.93 17.91 -20.14
CA LEU A 118 -20.22 18.54 -19.88
C LEU A 118 -21.23 17.54 -19.31
N LEU A 119 -21.37 16.35 -19.92
CA LEU A 119 -22.28 15.30 -19.47
C LEU A 119 -22.00 14.89 -18.02
N PHE A 120 -20.75 14.55 -17.69
CA PHE A 120 -20.41 14.07 -16.34
C PHE A 120 -20.39 15.18 -15.27
N ALA A 121 -20.31 16.45 -15.68
CA ALA A 121 -20.58 17.58 -14.80
C ALA A 121 -22.09 17.82 -14.59
N ILE A 122 -22.92 17.63 -15.60
CA ILE A 122 -24.39 17.63 -15.47
C ILE A 122 -24.84 16.47 -14.58
N PHE A 123 -24.28 15.27 -14.72
CA PHE A 123 -24.56 14.12 -13.84
C PHE A 123 -24.26 14.43 -12.37
N GLN A 124 -23.18 15.17 -12.08
CA GLN A 124 -22.86 15.63 -10.73
C GLN A 124 -23.90 16.62 -10.19
N ARG A 125 -24.53 17.44 -11.05
CA ARG A 125 -25.55 18.43 -10.65
C ARG A 125 -26.97 17.87 -10.58
N LEU A 126 -27.27 16.81 -11.32
CA LEU A 126 -28.52 16.07 -11.24
C LEU A 126 -28.53 15.05 -10.07
N LYS A 127 -27.36 14.68 -9.53
CA LYS A 127 -27.25 13.77 -8.38
C LYS A 127 -27.99 14.31 -7.15
N ASP A 128 -28.73 13.43 -6.50
CA ASP A 128 -29.61 13.66 -5.35
C ASP A 128 -30.73 14.71 -5.58
N GLN A 129 -30.96 15.17 -6.82
CA GLN A 129 -31.99 16.18 -7.15
C GLN A 129 -33.30 15.56 -7.66
N GLY A 130 -33.39 14.24 -7.78
CA GLY A 130 -34.56 13.56 -8.34
C GLY A 130 -34.79 13.93 -9.81
N ASN A 131 -36.03 14.26 -10.14
CA ASN A 131 -36.46 14.79 -11.44
C ASN A 131 -36.63 16.32 -11.44
N THR A 132 -35.86 17.05 -10.62
CA THR A 132 -35.88 18.54 -10.63
C THR A 132 -35.46 19.05 -12.02
N LEU A 133 -36.16 20.07 -12.53
CA LEU A 133 -35.78 20.81 -13.74
C LEU A 133 -34.70 21.83 -13.39
N ILE A 134 -33.48 21.66 -13.91
CA ILE A 134 -32.31 22.46 -13.54
C ILE A 134 -31.88 23.37 -14.69
N ARG A 135 -31.78 24.67 -14.42
CA ARG A 135 -31.28 25.70 -15.34
C ARG A 135 -29.79 25.95 -15.14
N PHE A 136 -29.02 25.81 -16.20
CA PHE A 136 -27.59 26.10 -16.23
C PHE A 136 -27.31 27.41 -16.98
N GLU A 137 -26.66 28.35 -16.29
CA GLU A 137 -26.28 29.65 -16.84
C GLU A 137 -24.98 29.55 -17.67
N PRO A 138 -24.62 30.58 -18.49
CA PRO A 138 -23.44 30.53 -19.35
C PRO A 138 -22.11 30.41 -18.57
N GLN A 139 -22.11 30.84 -17.30
CA GLN A 139 -20.98 30.65 -16.40
C GLN A 139 -20.83 29.20 -15.90
N ASP A 140 -21.94 28.47 -15.74
CA ASP A 140 -21.92 27.10 -15.24
C ASP A 140 -21.28 26.18 -16.27
N LEU A 141 -21.73 26.21 -17.53
CA LEU A 141 -21.14 25.38 -18.59
C LEU A 141 -19.64 25.71 -18.79
N ARG A 142 -19.23 26.98 -18.64
CA ARG A 142 -17.80 27.37 -18.65
C ARG A 142 -17.01 26.71 -17.53
N ARG A 143 -17.55 26.68 -16.30
CA ARG A 143 -16.95 25.98 -15.14
C ARG A 143 -16.92 24.46 -15.38
N MET A 144 -17.99 23.87 -15.89
CA MET A 144 -18.13 22.44 -16.20
C MET A 144 -17.16 21.94 -17.29
N LEU A 145 -16.81 22.79 -18.25
CA LEU A 145 -15.83 22.46 -19.30
C LEU A 145 -14.38 22.68 -18.86
N GLY A 146 -14.13 23.45 -17.80
CA GLY A 146 -12.79 23.72 -17.27
C GLY A 146 -11.90 24.60 -18.17
N ILE A 147 -12.48 25.29 -19.16
CA ILE A 147 -11.75 26.08 -20.18
C ILE A 147 -12.43 27.42 -20.48
N LYS A 148 -11.63 28.43 -20.86
CA LYS A 148 -12.17 29.65 -21.48
C LYS A 148 -12.69 29.30 -22.88
N ILE A 149 -13.95 29.65 -23.15
CA ILE A 149 -14.67 29.28 -24.38
C ILE A 149 -15.72 30.36 -24.72
N SER A 150 -15.82 30.69 -26.01
CA SER A 150 -16.84 31.63 -26.52
C SER A 150 -18.24 31.01 -26.50
N TYR A 151 -19.28 31.83 -26.49
CA TYR A 151 -20.65 31.36 -26.31
C TYR A 151 -21.19 30.54 -27.50
N ASP A 152 -20.84 30.87 -28.75
CA ASP A 152 -21.11 29.99 -29.91
C ASP A 152 -20.52 28.58 -29.72
N ASN A 153 -19.28 28.48 -29.27
CA ASN A 153 -18.63 27.20 -29.02
C ASN A 153 -19.27 26.45 -27.84
N LEU A 154 -19.85 27.18 -26.86
CA LEU A 154 -20.64 26.64 -25.76
C LEU A 154 -21.95 26.03 -26.30
N THR A 155 -22.74 26.82 -27.04
CA THR A 155 -23.96 26.41 -27.74
C THR A 155 -23.74 25.20 -28.64
N ARG A 156 -22.66 25.18 -29.43
CA ARG A 156 -22.35 24.05 -30.33
C ARG A 156 -21.94 22.79 -29.56
N THR A 157 -21.19 22.92 -28.47
CA THR A 157 -20.84 21.78 -27.60
C THR A 157 -22.10 21.19 -26.94
N ALA A 158 -22.96 22.07 -26.39
CA ALA A 158 -24.23 21.72 -25.77
C ALA A 158 -25.17 20.97 -26.74
N ARG A 159 -25.42 21.54 -27.93
CA ARG A 159 -26.29 20.93 -28.95
C ARG A 159 -25.69 19.62 -29.51
N SER A 160 -24.37 19.53 -29.68
CA SER A 160 -23.68 18.30 -30.11
C SER A 160 -23.82 17.18 -29.07
N MET A 161 -23.61 17.48 -27.79
CA MET A 161 -23.82 16.53 -26.69
C MET A 161 -25.27 16.02 -26.68
N TRP A 162 -26.26 16.92 -26.69
CA TRP A 162 -27.67 16.53 -26.66
C TRP A 162 -28.06 15.64 -27.84
N ASN A 163 -27.64 15.98 -29.06
CA ASN A 163 -27.93 15.17 -30.26
C ASN A 163 -27.36 13.74 -30.19
N LYS A 164 -26.27 13.52 -29.44
CA LYS A 164 -25.67 12.20 -29.22
C LYS A 164 -26.31 11.44 -28.05
N ILE A 165 -26.76 12.14 -27.01
CA ILE A 165 -27.43 11.53 -25.85
C ILE A 165 -28.87 11.11 -26.18
N LYS A 166 -29.60 11.91 -26.96
CA LYS A 166 -30.96 11.54 -27.42
C LYS A 166 -30.98 10.36 -28.43
N THR A 167 -29.80 9.94 -28.90
CA THR A 167 -29.58 8.83 -29.85
C THR A 167 -28.64 7.75 -29.27
N ALA A 168 -28.58 7.66 -27.95
CA ALA A 168 -27.87 6.61 -27.21
C ALA A 168 -28.86 5.65 -26.56
N ASP A 169 -28.56 4.37 -26.62
CA ASP A 169 -29.49 3.28 -26.30
C ASP A 169 -29.55 2.97 -24.80
N PHE A 170 -30.35 3.75 -24.06
CA PHE A 170 -30.59 3.59 -22.62
C PHE A 170 -31.59 2.47 -22.27
N TRP A 171 -31.49 1.28 -22.89
CA TRP A 171 -32.43 0.19 -22.61
C TRP A 171 -32.42 -0.24 -21.14
N GLU A 172 -33.56 -0.09 -20.48
CA GLU A 172 -33.85 -0.67 -19.18
C GLU A 172 -34.37 -2.10 -19.39
N VAL A 173 -33.52 -3.08 -19.10
CA VAL A 173 -33.84 -4.50 -19.16
C VAL A 173 -34.05 -5.03 -17.74
N ARG A 174 -35.16 -5.72 -17.51
CA ARG A 174 -35.47 -6.44 -16.26
C ARG A 174 -36.09 -7.80 -16.56
N ASP A 175 -35.68 -8.81 -15.83
CA ASP A 175 -36.42 -10.06 -15.72
C ASP A 175 -37.68 -9.82 -14.89
N ILE A 176 -38.83 -10.31 -15.38
CA ILE A 176 -40.14 -10.20 -14.73
C ILE A 176 -40.90 -11.54 -14.87
N ILE A 177 -41.88 -11.78 -14.00
CA ILE A 177 -42.78 -12.92 -14.14
C ILE A 177 -44.11 -12.43 -14.69
N VAL A 178 -44.55 -13.01 -15.82
CA VAL A 178 -45.85 -12.74 -16.45
C VAL A 178 -46.61 -14.06 -16.58
N ASN A 179 -47.76 -14.16 -15.93
CA ASN A 179 -48.61 -15.37 -15.96
C ASN A 179 -47.85 -16.66 -15.60
N GLY A 180 -46.97 -16.60 -14.58
CA GLY A 180 -46.13 -17.72 -14.14
C GLY A 180 -44.94 -18.04 -15.04
N ARG A 181 -44.67 -17.26 -16.10
CA ARG A 181 -43.51 -17.42 -16.99
C ARG A 181 -42.48 -16.35 -16.71
N GLU A 182 -41.22 -16.73 -16.61
CA GLU A 182 -40.09 -15.80 -16.67
C GLU A 182 -40.08 -15.13 -18.06
N CYS A 183 -39.96 -13.81 -18.09
CA CYS A 183 -40.08 -12.96 -19.27
C CYS A 183 -39.15 -11.75 -19.13
N VAL A 184 -38.62 -11.25 -20.24
CA VAL A 184 -37.77 -10.04 -20.24
C VAL A 184 -38.62 -8.81 -20.54
N SER A 185 -38.58 -7.81 -19.66
CA SER A 185 -39.15 -6.49 -19.88
C SER A 185 -38.05 -5.54 -20.34
N GLU A 186 -38.13 -5.13 -21.60
CA GLU A 186 -37.28 -4.09 -22.19
C GLU A 186 -38.07 -2.78 -22.31
N LYS A 187 -37.47 -1.67 -21.85
CA LYS A 187 -38.03 -0.31 -22.02
C LYS A 187 -36.94 0.66 -22.48
N ASN A 188 -37.30 1.56 -23.38
CA ASN A 188 -36.42 2.64 -23.84
C ASN A 188 -37.11 3.99 -23.64
N TYR A 189 -36.39 4.92 -23.03
CA TYR A 189 -36.77 6.32 -22.89
C TYR A 189 -35.54 7.21 -23.14
N MET A 190 -35.74 8.49 -23.48
CA MET A 190 -34.64 9.47 -23.50
C MET A 190 -34.14 9.72 -22.07
N LEU A 191 -32.80 9.77 -21.89
CA LEU A 191 -32.16 9.99 -20.58
C LEU A 191 -32.68 11.26 -19.88
N PHE A 192 -32.75 12.35 -20.64
CA PHE A 192 -33.34 13.60 -20.21
C PHE A 192 -34.74 13.72 -20.80
N GLN A 193 -35.72 14.02 -19.95
CA GLN A 193 -37.11 14.28 -20.35
C GLN A 193 -37.27 15.70 -20.91
N VAL A 194 -36.48 16.65 -20.40
CA VAL A 194 -36.34 18.02 -20.91
C VAL A 194 -34.86 18.27 -21.16
N CYS A 195 -34.54 18.89 -22.30
CA CYS A 195 -33.22 19.42 -22.63
C CYS A 195 -33.40 20.64 -23.55
N GLU A 196 -33.78 21.77 -22.98
CA GLU A 196 -33.89 23.04 -23.70
C GLU A 196 -32.50 23.70 -23.81
N ILE A 197 -32.21 24.34 -24.95
CA ILE A 197 -30.96 25.07 -25.17
C ILE A 197 -31.32 26.42 -25.82
N VAL A 198 -31.47 27.44 -24.98
CA VAL A 198 -31.85 28.78 -25.41
C VAL A 198 -30.60 29.59 -25.75
N SER A 199 -30.68 30.28 -26.87
CA SER A 199 -29.60 31.11 -27.39
C SER A 199 -30.20 32.31 -28.08
N ASP A 200 -29.53 33.45 -28.03
CA ASP A 200 -29.96 34.63 -28.78
C ASP A 200 -29.99 34.33 -30.29
N LYS A 201 -30.94 34.95 -30.99
CA LYS A 201 -31.25 34.68 -32.40
C LYS A 201 -30.20 35.27 -33.34
N GLU A 202 -29.62 36.42 -33.00
CA GLU A 202 -28.78 37.20 -33.89
C GLU A 202 -27.29 36.98 -33.59
N THR A 203 -26.89 37.21 -32.35
CA THR A 203 -25.51 37.02 -31.84
C THR A 203 -25.13 35.54 -31.67
N ARG A 204 -26.13 34.66 -31.56
CA ARG A 204 -25.98 33.23 -31.22
C ARG A 204 -25.39 32.98 -29.82
N GLU A 205 -25.40 33.99 -28.95
CA GLU A 205 -24.97 33.86 -27.56
C GLU A 205 -25.79 32.80 -26.83
N PHE A 206 -25.11 31.92 -26.08
CA PHE A 206 -25.73 30.95 -25.20
C PHE A 206 -26.37 31.69 -24.01
N LEU A 207 -27.69 31.55 -23.83
CA LEU A 207 -28.40 32.21 -22.73
C LEU A 207 -28.59 31.27 -21.54
N TYR A 208 -29.16 30.08 -21.78
CA TYR A 208 -29.28 29.04 -20.76
C TYR A 208 -29.53 27.64 -21.38
N MET A 209 -29.37 26.62 -20.54
CA MET A 209 -29.75 25.23 -20.83
C MET A 209 -30.56 24.69 -19.66
N ASP A 210 -31.76 24.16 -19.94
CA ASP A 210 -32.62 23.56 -18.91
C ASP A 210 -32.68 22.05 -19.12
N ILE A 211 -32.31 21.27 -18.11
CA ILE A 211 -32.29 19.81 -18.16
C ILE A 211 -33.14 19.23 -17.04
N GLN A 212 -33.94 18.22 -17.38
CA GLN A 212 -34.65 17.37 -16.42
C GLN A 212 -34.30 15.91 -16.68
N LEU A 213 -33.82 15.20 -15.65
CA LEU A 213 -33.65 13.75 -15.70
C LEU A 213 -35.01 13.08 -15.86
N ASN A 214 -35.12 12.13 -16.79
CA ASN A 214 -36.34 11.34 -16.94
C ASN A 214 -36.55 10.46 -15.70
N THR A 215 -37.77 10.45 -15.15
CA THR A 215 -38.13 9.68 -13.95
C THR A 215 -37.73 8.21 -14.02
N GLY A 216 -37.79 7.58 -15.21
CA GLY A 216 -37.35 6.20 -15.43
C GLY A 216 -35.86 5.94 -15.16
N TYR A 217 -35.02 6.97 -15.23
CA TYR A 217 -33.58 6.89 -14.95
C TYR A 217 -33.17 7.56 -13.64
N ASN A 218 -34.10 7.86 -12.73
CA ASN A 218 -33.77 8.33 -11.39
C ASN A 218 -32.78 7.39 -10.67
N TYR A 219 -32.83 6.08 -10.94
CA TYR A 219 -31.87 5.11 -10.39
C TYR A 219 -30.43 5.29 -10.90
N LEU A 220 -30.20 5.98 -12.03
CA LEU A 220 -28.86 6.22 -12.55
C LEU A 220 -28.08 7.26 -11.74
N LEU A 221 -28.75 8.23 -11.10
CA LEU A 221 -28.11 9.38 -10.44
C LEU A 221 -28.57 9.65 -9.01
N ASN A 222 -29.80 9.30 -8.64
CA ASN A 222 -30.42 9.65 -7.36
C ASN A 222 -30.50 8.45 -6.41
N ASN A 223 -31.03 7.31 -6.88
CA ASN A 223 -31.29 6.15 -6.02
C ASN A 223 -30.08 5.19 -6.02
N LEU A 224 -28.89 5.72 -5.72
CA LEU A 224 -27.63 4.97 -5.71
C LEU A 224 -27.49 4.14 -4.43
N GLY A 225 -28.23 3.02 -4.39
CA GLY A 225 -28.32 2.14 -3.21
C GLY A 225 -26.99 1.54 -2.74
N MET A 226 -26.95 1.11 -1.48
CA MET A 226 -25.71 0.69 -0.79
C MET A 226 -25.05 -0.58 -1.36
N GLY A 227 -25.67 -1.28 -2.31
CA GLY A 227 -25.16 -2.53 -2.93
C GLY A 227 -23.98 -2.39 -3.89
N GLY A 228 -23.17 -1.31 -3.80
CA GLY A 228 -21.89 -1.17 -4.50
C GLY A 228 -21.94 -1.01 -6.03
N GLN A 229 -23.11 -1.03 -6.68
CA GLN A 229 -23.25 -0.98 -8.14
C GLN A 229 -23.08 0.42 -8.77
N TYR A 230 -22.13 1.22 -8.27
CA TYR A 230 -21.90 2.59 -8.73
C TYR A 230 -20.45 2.86 -9.15
N THR A 231 -20.30 3.70 -10.16
CA THR A 231 -19.02 4.26 -10.59
C THR A 231 -18.87 5.64 -9.97
N SER A 232 -17.69 5.94 -9.46
CA SER A 232 -17.39 7.23 -8.84
C SER A 232 -15.94 7.64 -9.05
N PHE A 233 -15.72 8.85 -9.57
CA PHE A 233 -14.40 9.41 -9.87
C PHE A 233 -14.37 10.94 -9.68
N ASN A 234 -13.16 11.50 -9.53
CA ASN A 234 -12.96 12.93 -9.38
C ASN A 234 -13.22 13.63 -10.73
N LEU A 235 -14.12 14.62 -10.76
CA LEU A 235 -14.52 15.27 -12.01
C LEU A 235 -13.38 16.11 -12.63
N LEU A 236 -12.57 16.78 -11.81
CA LEU A 236 -11.42 17.56 -12.29
C LEU A 236 -10.32 16.67 -12.87
N GLU A 237 -10.14 15.46 -12.30
CA GLU A 237 -9.25 14.43 -12.84
C GLU A 237 -9.75 13.95 -14.21
N PHE A 238 -11.02 13.58 -14.32
CA PHE A 238 -11.65 13.17 -15.57
C PHE A 238 -11.60 14.26 -16.65
N GLN A 239 -11.87 15.52 -16.28
CA GLN A 239 -11.84 16.66 -17.20
C GLN A 239 -10.49 16.82 -17.91
N ARG A 240 -9.38 16.55 -17.18
CA ARG A 240 -8.00 16.70 -17.66
C ARG A 240 -7.53 15.62 -18.64
N VAL A 241 -8.15 14.42 -18.62
CA VAL A 241 -7.84 13.32 -19.55
C VAL A 241 -8.09 13.77 -21.00
N ARG A 242 -7.11 13.60 -21.90
CA ARG A 242 -7.23 13.94 -23.33
C ARG A 242 -7.50 12.72 -24.21
N GLY A 243 -8.26 12.91 -25.30
CA GLY A 243 -8.71 11.87 -26.23
C GLY A 243 -10.07 11.23 -25.86
N LYS A 244 -10.98 11.10 -26.84
CA LYS A 244 -12.32 10.48 -26.63
C LYS A 244 -12.24 9.06 -26.09
N TYR A 245 -11.30 8.27 -26.64
CA TYR A 245 -11.07 6.88 -26.26
C TYR A 245 -10.48 6.79 -24.84
N ALA A 246 -9.57 7.68 -24.47
CA ALA A 246 -8.96 7.71 -23.15
C ALA A 246 -9.97 8.08 -22.05
N LYS A 247 -10.84 9.07 -22.27
CA LYS A 247 -11.95 9.39 -21.36
C LYS A 247 -12.93 8.23 -21.21
N THR A 248 -13.24 7.55 -22.32
CA THR A 248 -14.16 6.40 -22.30
C THR A 248 -13.56 5.20 -21.57
N LEU A 249 -12.27 4.91 -21.80
CA LEU A 249 -11.55 3.85 -21.11
C LEU A 249 -11.33 4.18 -19.62
N TYR A 250 -10.96 5.42 -19.27
CA TYR A 250 -10.90 5.91 -17.87
C TYR A 250 -12.20 5.60 -17.12
N ARG A 251 -13.34 5.96 -17.74
CA ARG A 251 -14.68 5.76 -17.18
C ARG A 251 -14.93 4.28 -16.86
N LEU A 252 -14.67 3.40 -17.83
CA LEU A 252 -14.84 1.95 -17.66
C LEU A 252 -13.88 1.39 -16.60
N LEU A 253 -12.61 1.79 -16.59
CA LEU A 253 -11.63 1.33 -15.60
C LEU A 253 -11.97 1.80 -14.16
N LYS A 254 -12.49 3.02 -13.98
CA LYS A 254 -12.91 3.53 -12.66
C LYS A 254 -14.14 2.79 -12.08
N GLN A 255 -14.90 2.04 -12.88
CA GLN A 255 -15.91 1.10 -12.36
C GLN A 255 -15.23 -0.06 -11.62
N TYR A 256 -14.20 -0.66 -12.22
CA TYR A 256 -13.46 -1.82 -11.71
C TYR A 256 -12.30 -1.43 -10.78
N LYS A 257 -12.34 -0.21 -10.22
CA LYS A 257 -11.27 0.34 -9.36
C LYS A 257 -11.00 -0.52 -8.12
N SER A 258 -12.00 -1.26 -7.63
CA SER A 258 -11.90 -2.17 -6.48
C SER A 258 -11.33 -3.55 -6.80
N THR A 259 -11.20 -3.93 -8.07
CA THR A 259 -10.59 -5.21 -8.50
C THR A 259 -9.24 -5.03 -9.19
N GLY A 260 -9.01 -3.87 -9.84
CA GLY A 260 -7.84 -3.66 -10.69
C GLY A 260 -7.92 -4.38 -12.05
N ILE A 261 -9.04 -5.05 -12.36
CA ILE A 261 -9.22 -5.88 -13.56
C ILE A 261 -10.56 -5.56 -14.23
N LEU A 262 -10.49 -5.17 -15.52
CA LEU A 262 -11.63 -4.97 -16.41
C LEU A 262 -11.52 -5.97 -17.57
N SER A 263 -12.43 -6.93 -17.66
CA SER A 263 -12.56 -7.85 -18.81
C SER A 263 -13.78 -7.47 -19.63
N VAL A 264 -13.64 -7.34 -20.95
CA VAL A 264 -14.73 -6.95 -21.87
C VAL A 264 -14.69 -7.84 -23.12
N GLU A 265 -15.84 -8.27 -23.60
CA GLU A 265 -15.97 -8.95 -24.90
C GLU A 265 -15.57 -8.00 -26.04
N TRP A 266 -14.93 -8.50 -27.09
CA TRP A 266 -14.25 -7.67 -28.09
C TRP A 266 -15.22 -6.85 -28.96
N SER A 267 -16.42 -7.37 -29.25
CA SER A 267 -17.46 -6.58 -29.94
C SER A 267 -17.99 -5.46 -29.04
N GLN A 268 -18.33 -5.78 -27.79
CA GLN A 268 -18.77 -4.81 -26.78
C GLN A 268 -17.71 -3.73 -26.52
N PHE A 269 -16.42 -4.07 -26.48
CA PHE A 269 -15.34 -3.09 -26.35
C PHE A 269 -15.30 -2.10 -27.52
N ARG A 270 -15.46 -2.59 -28.77
CA ARG A 270 -15.52 -1.72 -29.95
C ARG A 270 -16.75 -0.83 -29.96
N GLU A 271 -17.88 -1.33 -29.48
CA GLU A 271 -19.12 -0.58 -29.35
C GLU A 271 -19.02 0.53 -28.29
N LEU A 272 -18.65 0.18 -27.05
CA LEU A 272 -18.60 1.12 -25.91
C LEU A 272 -17.64 2.30 -26.14
N LEU A 273 -16.55 2.08 -26.89
CA LEU A 273 -15.60 3.12 -27.28
C LEU A 273 -15.96 3.85 -28.58
N ASP A 274 -17.02 3.42 -29.29
CA ASP A 274 -17.40 3.91 -30.62
C ASP A 274 -16.19 3.87 -31.58
N ILE A 275 -15.65 2.66 -31.77
CA ILE A 275 -14.54 2.37 -32.69
C ILE A 275 -15.11 2.08 -34.09
N PRO A 276 -14.68 2.79 -35.15
CA PRO A 276 -15.17 2.58 -36.51
C PRO A 276 -15.04 1.13 -36.98
N LYS A 277 -16.01 0.61 -37.75
CA LYS A 277 -16.08 -0.82 -38.12
C LYS A 277 -14.92 -1.25 -39.02
N ASP A 278 -14.45 -0.34 -39.88
CA ASP A 278 -13.28 -0.44 -40.76
C ASP A 278 -11.93 -0.54 -40.03
N TYR A 279 -11.86 -0.19 -38.73
CA TYR A 279 -10.60 -0.27 -38.00
C TYR A 279 -10.15 -1.74 -37.83
N GLU A 280 -9.12 -2.09 -38.60
CA GLU A 280 -8.28 -3.27 -38.37
C GLU A 280 -7.64 -3.26 -36.98
N MET A 281 -7.13 -4.42 -36.55
CA MET A 281 -6.43 -4.58 -35.27
C MET A 281 -5.27 -3.57 -35.10
N ARG A 282 -4.46 -3.35 -36.14
CA ARG A 282 -3.35 -2.38 -36.13
C ARG A 282 -3.83 -0.94 -35.95
N ASN A 283 -4.95 -0.58 -36.57
CA ASN A 283 -5.56 0.74 -36.41
C ASN A 283 -6.07 0.96 -34.98
N ILE A 284 -6.66 -0.07 -34.35
CA ILE A 284 -7.06 -0.01 -32.93
C ILE A 284 -5.84 0.16 -32.03
N ASP A 285 -4.76 -0.58 -32.27
CA ASP A 285 -3.54 -0.47 -31.45
C ASP A 285 -2.90 0.91 -31.55
N GLN A 286 -2.76 1.46 -32.76
CA GLN A 286 -2.10 2.74 -33.01
C GLN A 286 -2.97 3.96 -32.65
N LYS A 287 -4.29 3.91 -32.86
CA LYS A 287 -5.19 5.07 -32.77
C LYS A 287 -6.11 5.05 -31.55
N VAL A 288 -6.35 3.89 -30.94
CA VAL A 288 -7.24 3.73 -29.77
C VAL A 288 -6.45 3.37 -28.52
N LEU A 289 -5.80 2.20 -28.50
CA LEU A 289 -5.21 1.64 -27.28
C LEU A 289 -3.94 2.38 -26.86
N THR A 290 -2.92 2.46 -27.73
CA THR A 290 -1.63 3.10 -27.37
C THR A 290 -1.78 4.56 -26.94
N PRO A 291 -2.56 5.43 -27.63
CA PRO A 291 -2.76 6.81 -27.19
C PRO A 291 -3.52 6.90 -25.87
N SER A 292 -4.55 6.06 -25.67
CA SER A 292 -5.35 6.07 -24.44
C SER A 292 -4.52 5.64 -23.23
N ILE A 293 -3.77 4.55 -23.35
CA ILE A 293 -2.94 4.02 -22.27
C ILE A 293 -1.84 5.03 -21.89
N LYS A 294 -1.18 5.65 -22.88
CA LYS A 294 -0.18 6.71 -22.67
C LYS A 294 -0.73 7.97 -21.99
N GLU A 295 -2.03 8.27 -22.14
CA GLU A 295 -2.68 9.33 -21.37
C GLU A 295 -2.98 8.88 -19.94
N LEU A 296 -3.53 7.67 -19.77
CA LEU A 296 -3.97 7.14 -18.47
C LEU A 296 -2.79 6.82 -17.53
N HIS A 297 -1.63 6.46 -18.06
CA HIS A 297 -0.37 6.28 -17.31
C HIS A 297 0.04 7.51 -16.46
N LYS A 298 -0.57 8.67 -16.66
CA LYS A 298 -0.34 9.91 -15.91
C LYS A 298 -1.18 10.04 -14.64
N ILE A 299 -2.08 9.08 -14.36
CA ILE A 299 -3.18 9.23 -13.41
C ILE A 299 -3.32 8.00 -12.53
N TYR A 300 -3.36 8.18 -11.21
CA TYR A 300 -3.59 7.11 -10.25
C TYR A 300 -4.99 6.47 -10.38
N PRO A 301 -5.13 5.13 -10.44
CA PRO A 301 -4.12 4.08 -10.23
C PRO A 301 -3.66 3.37 -11.52
N PHE A 302 -3.57 4.13 -12.61
CA PHE A 302 -3.35 3.63 -13.97
C PHE A 302 -1.90 3.77 -14.46
N GLU A 303 -0.94 4.14 -13.60
CA GLU A 303 0.49 4.28 -13.92
C GLU A 303 1.13 3.00 -14.48
N HIS A 304 0.52 1.85 -14.18
CA HIS A 304 0.93 0.52 -14.67
C HIS A 304 -0.21 -0.16 -15.47
N LEU A 305 -1.14 0.62 -16.02
CA LEU A 305 -2.22 0.11 -16.86
C LEU A 305 -1.65 -0.66 -18.05
N SER A 306 -2.01 -1.92 -18.13
CA SER A 306 -1.64 -2.86 -19.18
C SER A 306 -2.89 -3.56 -19.73
N TYR A 307 -2.76 -4.25 -20.85
CA TYR A 307 -3.87 -5.03 -21.42
C TYR A 307 -3.37 -6.30 -22.11
N LYS A 308 -4.27 -7.29 -22.21
CA LYS A 308 -4.07 -8.54 -22.95
C LYS A 308 -5.30 -8.80 -23.83
N LYS A 309 -5.07 -9.23 -25.07
CA LYS A 309 -6.12 -9.63 -26.02
C LYS A 309 -6.31 -11.14 -25.95
N GLU A 310 -7.47 -11.59 -25.50
CA GLU A 310 -7.72 -13.01 -25.24
C GLU A 310 -8.54 -13.69 -26.33
N ARG A 311 -8.30 -15.00 -26.48
CA ARG A 311 -8.95 -15.89 -27.47
C ARG A 311 -9.68 -17.04 -26.77
N ARG A 312 -10.61 -16.69 -25.87
CA ARG A 312 -11.39 -17.63 -25.07
C ARG A 312 -12.38 -18.37 -25.97
N ASN A 313 -12.37 -19.71 -25.93
CA ASN A 313 -13.40 -20.60 -26.48
C ASN A 313 -13.78 -20.34 -27.97
N SER A 314 -12.85 -19.81 -28.77
CA SER A 314 -13.06 -19.56 -30.20
C SER A 314 -12.57 -20.73 -31.05
N HIS A 315 -13.42 -21.21 -31.97
CA HIS A 315 -13.05 -22.19 -32.99
C HIS A 315 -11.93 -21.67 -33.90
N ASP A 316 -11.94 -20.36 -34.22
CA ASP A 316 -10.78 -19.70 -34.82
C ASP A 316 -9.80 -19.24 -33.73
N ARG A 317 -8.62 -19.88 -33.67
CA ARG A 317 -7.51 -19.53 -32.77
C ARG A 317 -6.79 -18.20 -33.12
N ARG A 318 -7.20 -17.50 -34.18
CA ARG A 318 -6.67 -16.17 -34.56
C ARG A 318 -7.56 -15.02 -34.04
N LYS A 319 -8.88 -15.18 -34.10
CA LYS A 319 -9.88 -14.21 -33.63
C LYS A 319 -9.66 -13.80 -32.17
N VAL A 320 -9.59 -12.49 -31.92
CA VAL A 320 -9.66 -11.91 -30.57
C VAL A 320 -11.12 -11.89 -30.12
N THR A 321 -11.36 -12.34 -28.89
CA THR A 321 -12.69 -12.52 -28.31
C THR A 321 -12.97 -11.58 -27.14
N HIS A 322 -11.92 -11.21 -26.41
CA HIS A 322 -12.00 -10.34 -25.24
C HIS A 322 -10.75 -9.46 -25.18
N ILE A 323 -10.85 -8.34 -24.46
CA ILE A 323 -9.71 -7.57 -23.98
C ILE A 323 -9.80 -7.43 -22.46
N ASP A 324 -8.70 -7.79 -21.80
CA ASP A 324 -8.53 -7.65 -20.36
C ASP A 324 -7.57 -6.50 -20.08
N PHE A 325 -7.93 -5.61 -19.17
CA PHE A 325 -7.08 -4.52 -18.67
C PHE A 325 -6.73 -4.77 -17.21
N TYR A 326 -5.46 -4.51 -16.85
CA TYR A 326 -4.89 -4.75 -15.53
C TYR A 326 -4.21 -3.47 -15.01
N PHE A 327 -4.50 -3.06 -13.78
CA PHE A 327 -3.98 -1.83 -13.16
C PHE A 327 -3.96 -1.92 -11.61
N GLU A 328 -3.43 -0.92 -10.89
CA GLU A 328 -3.31 -1.00 -9.42
C GLU A 328 -4.70 -0.93 -8.75
N GLN A 329 -5.02 -1.94 -7.95
CA GLN A 329 -6.30 -2.04 -7.23
C GLN A 329 -6.41 -0.95 -6.14
N LEU A 330 -7.50 -0.17 -6.16
CA LEU A 330 -7.85 0.68 -5.03
C LEU A 330 -8.47 -0.19 -3.92
N PRO A 331 -8.03 -0.06 -2.66
CA PRO A 331 -8.59 -0.83 -1.56
C PRO A 331 -10.04 -0.39 -1.28
N GLN A 332 -10.91 -1.32 -0.95
CA GLN A 332 -12.19 -1.01 -0.34
C GLN A 332 -11.97 -0.71 1.14
N GLY A 333 -12.06 0.58 1.52
CA GLY A 333 -12.03 1.03 2.91
C GLY A 333 -10.77 1.78 3.35
N GLU A 334 -9.60 1.47 2.80
CA GLU A 334 -8.34 2.09 3.26
C GLU A 334 -8.05 3.45 2.60
N THR A 335 -7.57 4.40 3.39
CA THR A 335 -7.18 5.73 2.91
C THR A 335 -5.89 5.67 2.09
N LYS A 336 -5.73 6.60 1.12
CA LYS A 336 -4.49 6.72 0.31
C LYS A 336 -3.22 6.85 1.15
N GLN A 337 -3.33 7.38 2.37
CA GLN A 337 -2.23 7.52 3.32
C GLN A 337 -1.72 6.15 3.81
N GLN A 338 -2.59 5.16 4.00
CA GLN A 338 -2.23 3.79 4.38
C GLN A 338 -1.30 3.18 3.32
N LYS A 339 -1.78 3.02 2.08
CA LYS A 339 -0.98 2.48 0.97
C LYS A 339 0.31 3.27 0.69
N GLN A 340 0.34 4.58 0.94
CA GLN A 340 1.57 5.36 0.78
C GLN A 340 2.56 5.18 1.95
N ALA A 341 2.07 4.89 3.17
CA ALA A 341 2.89 4.43 4.28
C ALA A 341 3.43 3.02 4.02
N ASP A 342 2.59 2.07 3.58
CA ASP A 342 3.00 0.68 3.36
C ASP A 342 3.94 0.51 2.15
N LYS A 343 3.72 1.27 1.07
CA LYS A 343 4.65 1.38 -0.09
C LYS A 343 5.95 2.11 0.28
N GLN A 344 6.01 2.79 1.44
CA GLN A 344 7.27 3.20 2.08
C GLN A 344 7.83 2.17 3.07
N ARG A 345 6.99 1.45 3.82
CA ARG A 345 7.35 0.40 4.78
C ARG A 345 8.14 -0.69 4.07
N ALA A 346 7.55 -1.32 3.06
CA ALA A 346 8.22 -2.30 2.20
C ALA A 346 9.53 -1.78 1.57
N LYS A 347 9.61 -0.47 1.27
CA LYS A 347 10.82 0.17 0.71
C LYS A 347 11.90 0.51 1.76
N ARG A 348 11.56 0.49 3.04
CA ARG A 348 12.48 0.48 4.19
C ARG A 348 12.88 -0.95 4.54
N ASP A 349 11.94 -1.89 4.50
CA ASP A 349 12.15 -3.30 4.82
C ASP A 349 13.12 -3.96 3.84
N ILE A 350 12.98 -3.71 2.53
CA ILE A 350 13.95 -4.13 1.49
C ILE A 350 15.34 -3.53 1.76
N LYS A 351 15.45 -2.31 2.30
CA LYS A 351 16.73 -1.71 2.69
C LYS A 351 17.32 -2.32 3.97
N LEU A 352 16.48 -2.71 4.93
CA LEU A 352 16.88 -3.43 6.14
C LEU A 352 17.41 -4.83 5.82
N VAL A 353 16.72 -5.57 4.95
CA VAL A 353 17.17 -6.88 4.45
C VAL A 353 18.50 -6.74 3.69
N ALA A 354 18.63 -5.77 2.79
CA ALA A 354 19.90 -5.51 2.10
C ALA A 354 21.04 -5.12 3.06
N TRP A 355 20.73 -4.36 4.12
CA TRP A 355 21.70 -4.00 5.15
C TRP A 355 22.13 -5.20 6.00
N ASP A 356 21.20 -6.07 6.45
CA ASP A 356 21.60 -7.26 7.20
C ASP A 356 22.38 -8.23 6.32
N ILE A 357 22.03 -8.43 5.04
CA ILE A 357 22.85 -9.23 4.11
C ILE A 357 24.29 -8.70 4.05
N HIS A 358 24.47 -7.38 3.89
CA HIS A 358 25.81 -6.78 3.95
C HIS A 358 26.51 -6.98 5.32
N ASN A 359 25.77 -6.91 6.42
CA ASN A 359 26.28 -7.08 7.77
C ASN A 359 26.65 -8.55 8.07
N GLN A 360 25.89 -9.51 7.56
CA GLN A 360 26.18 -10.96 7.61
C GLN A 360 27.44 -11.28 6.80
N ILE A 361 27.60 -10.70 5.61
CA ILE A 361 28.82 -10.82 4.80
C ILE A 361 30.02 -10.21 5.56
N ALA A 362 29.87 -9.01 6.14
CA ALA A 362 30.92 -8.40 6.96
C ALA A 362 31.31 -9.24 8.19
N LYS A 363 30.32 -9.85 8.88
CA LYS A 363 30.54 -10.77 10.01
C LYS A 363 31.27 -12.04 9.58
N ARG A 364 30.96 -12.62 8.42
CA ARG A 364 31.70 -13.78 7.86
C ARG A 364 33.14 -13.40 7.56
N ASN A 365 33.36 -12.37 6.75
CA ASN A 365 34.72 -11.88 6.41
C ASN A 365 35.54 -11.56 7.67
N ALA A 366 34.93 -10.99 8.72
CA ALA A 366 35.58 -10.74 10.00
C ALA A 366 35.90 -12.03 10.78
N LYS A 367 35.01 -13.03 10.77
CA LYS A 367 35.24 -14.35 11.35
C LYS A 367 36.40 -15.05 10.64
N ASP A 368 36.39 -15.09 9.31
CA ASP A 368 37.43 -15.71 8.48
C ASP A 368 38.79 -15.04 8.75
N THR A 369 38.81 -13.71 8.90
CA THR A 369 39.99 -12.93 9.30
C THR A 369 40.47 -13.25 10.72
N MET A 370 39.58 -13.56 11.66
CA MET A 370 39.94 -13.98 13.01
C MET A 370 40.47 -15.42 13.06
N GLU A 371 39.88 -16.34 12.29
CA GLU A 371 40.34 -17.73 12.22
C GLU A 371 41.71 -17.85 11.52
N ALA A 372 41.97 -17.04 10.48
CA ALA A 372 43.29 -16.91 9.89
C ALA A 372 44.35 -16.41 10.90
N ARG A 373 44.05 -15.32 11.63
CA ARG A 373 44.95 -14.77 12.66
C ARG A 373 45.17 -15.71 13.85
N LEU A 374 44.17 -16.52 14.19
CA LEU A 374 44.29 -17.58 15.20
C LEU A 374 45.26 -18.67 14.75
N LEU A 375 45.20 -19.06 13.47
CA LEU A 375 46.11 -20.05 12.88
C LEU A 375 47.54 -19.51 12.79
N GLU A 376 47.73 -18.25 12.38
CA GLU A 376 49.04 -17.57 12.41
C GLU A 376 49.64 -17.57 13.83
N LEU A 377 48.88 -17.11 14.84
CA LEU A 377 49.42 -17.00 16.20
C LEU A 377 49.74 -18.37 16.83
N LYS A 378 48.89 -19.39 16.61
CA LYS A 378 49.16 -20.78 17.03
C LYS A 378 50.42 -21.33 16.36
N THR A 379 50.58 -21.06 15.06
CA THR A 379 51.78 -21.47 14.32
C THR A 379 53.02 -20.76 14.84
N LEU A 380 52.96 -19.45 15.13
CA LEU A 380 54.10 -18.68 15.61
C LEU A 380 54.58 -19.16 16.99
N ILE A 381 53.67 -19.29 17.97
CA ILE A 381 53.97 -19.79 19.31
C ILE A 381 54.51 -21.24 19.23
N GLY A 382 53.86 -22.08 18.42
CA GLY A 382 54.29 -23.47 18.19
C GLY A 382 55.64 -23.59 17.46
N TYR A 383 56.07 -22.59 16.69
CA TYR A 383 57.38 -22.56 16.04
C TYR A 383 58.48 -22.06 16.99
N GLN A 384 58.18 -21.03 17.79
CA GLN A 384 59.14 -20.41 18.73
C GLN A 384 59.52 -21.36 19.89
N PHE A 385 58.57 -22.19 20.35
CA PHE A 385 58.71 -23.03 21.54
C PHE A 385 58.61 -24.54 21.24
N ARG A 386 59.11 -24.97 20.06
CA ARG A 386 59.07 -26.37 19.56
C ARG A 386 59.60 -27.46 20.51
N HIS A 387 60.40 -27.09 21.50
CA HIS A 387 61.02 -28.01 22.45
C HIS A 387 60.80 -27.50 23.87
N ASN A 388 59.70 -27.93 24.51
CA ASN A 388 59.53 -27.87 25.96
C ASN A 388 58.37 -28.75 26.42
N ASP A 389 58.60 -29.52 27.49
CA ASP A 389 57.60 -30.37 28.10
C ASP A 389 56.63 -29.59 29.01
N SER A 390 55.50 -30.21 29.32
CA SER A 390 54.37 -29.55 30.00
C SER A 390 54.67 -29.18 31.46
N GLY A 391 54.69 -27.87 31.77
CA GLY A 391 54.78 -27.38 33.16
C GLY A 391 55.37 -25.98 33.36
N ILE A 392 55.95 -25.37 32.33
CA ILE A 392 56.69 -24.10 32.48
C ILE A 392 55.76 -22.88 32.52
N VAL A 393 55.90 -22.06 33.57
CA VAL A 393 55.28 -20.72 33.65
C VAL A 393 56.01 -19.76 32.70
N LEU A 394 55.27 -18.99 31.90
CA LEU A 394 55.80 -17.88 31.10
C LEU A 394 55.51 -16.54 31.78
N GLN A 395 56.46 -15.61 31.71
CA GLN A 395 56.31 -14.25 32.23
C GLN A 395 55.99 -13.29 31.07
N ILE A 396 55.00 -12.42 31.27
CA ILE A 396 54.69 -11.31 30.37
C ILE A 396 55.35 -10.06 30.95
N ASP A 397 56.46 -9.62 30.37
CA ASP A 397 57.29 -8.55 30.94
C ASP A 397 56.74 -7.16 30.62
N ASN A 398 56.25 -6.96 29.39
CA ASN A 398 55.71 -5.67 28.95
C ASN A 398 54.86 -5.81 27.67
N THR A 399 54.26 -4.70 27.24
CA THR A 399 53.67 -4.53 25.91
C THR A 399 54.13 -3.22 25.29
N THR A 400 54.84 -3.26 24.16
CA THR A 400 55.30 -2.07 23.42
C THR A 400 54.44 -1.79 22.19
N PHE A 401 54.58 -0.59 21.62
CA PHE A 401 54.07 -0.25 20.29
C PHE A 401 55.23 0.24 19.43
N GLU A 402 55.47 -0.44 18.31
CA GLU A 402 56.56 -0.15 17.37
C GLU A 402 55.97 -0.07 15.96
N LYS A 403 56.22 1.03 15.22
CA LYS A 403 55.65 1.28 13.88
C LYS A 403 54.13 1.06 13.79
N ASN A 404 53.39 1.54 14.80
CA ASN A 404 51.94 1.41 14.93
C ASN A 404 51.41 -0.03 15.08
N GLN A 405 52.29 -0.99 15.40
CA GLN A 405 51.98 -2.38 15.69
C GLN A 405 52.27 -2.70 17.17
N MET A 406 51.43 -3.50 17.81
CA MET A 406 51.58 -3.85 19.23
C MET A 406 52.40 -5.13 19.40
N PHE A 407 53.37 -5.12 20.31
CA PHE A 407 54.18 -6.28 20.63
C PHE A 407 54.03 -6.68 22.10
N LEU A 408 53.69 -7.94 22.34
CA LEU A 408 53.71 -8.58 23.66
C LEU A 408 55.13 -9.11 23.90
N HIS A 409 55.74 -8.74 25.02
CA HIS A 409 57.06 -9.24 25.42
C HIS A 409 56.87 -10.41 26.38
N VAL A 410 57.38 -11.59 26.01
CA VAL A 410 57.25 -12.82 26.79
C VAL A 410 58.64 -13.44 27.03
N SER A 411 58.88 -13.93 28.23
CA SER A 411 60.13 -14.59 28.63
C SER A 411 59.89 -15.77 29.58
N TYR A 412 60.96 -16.53 29.85
CA TYR A 412 60.99 -17.48 30.95
C TYR A 412 61.32 -16.76 32.27
N PRO A 413 60.62 -17.03 33.38
CA PRO A 413 60.91 -16.46 34.68
C PRO A 413 62.39 -16.61 35.06
N LYS A 414 63.03 -15.50 35.46
CA LYS A 414 64.46 -15.41 35.82
C LYS A 414 65.45 -15.66 34.65
N SER A 415 65.01 -15.65 33.40
CA SER A 415 65.90 -15.64 32.23
C SER A 415 66.86 -14.44 32.25
N LYS A 416 68.11 -14.65 31.80
CA LYS A 416 69.06 -13.57 31.49
C LYS A 416 69.03 -13.13 30.01
N HIS A 417 68.20 -13.75 29.19
CA HIS A 417 68.03 -13.40 27.77
C HIS A 417 66.88 -12.39 27.60
N ASN A 418 67.02 -11.49 26.63
CA ASN A 418 66.01 -10.47 26.33
C ASN A 418 64.63 -11.09 26.03
N PRO A 419 63.52 -10.48 26.51
CA PRO A 419 62.17 -10.94 26.21
C PRO A 419 61.88 -11.00 24.71
N GLN A 420 61.17 -12.04 24.27
CA GLN A 420 60.85 -12.24 22.87
C GLN A 420 59.54 -11.51 22.52
N LYS A 421 59.54 -10.82 21.37
CA LYS A 421 58.43 -9.97 20.93
C LYS A 421 57.45 -10.72 20.04
N PHE A 422 56.17 -10.71 20.41
CA PHE A 422 55.08 -11.31 19.64
C PHE A 422 54.13 -10.23 19.14
N LEU A 423 53.91 -10.16 17.83
CA LEU A 423 52.95 -9.23 17.23
C LEU A 423 51.52 -9.60 17.67
N VAL A 424 50.78 -8.65 18.23
CA VAL A 424 49.41 -8.84 18.73
C VAL A 424 48.48 -7.72 18.26
N SER A 425 47.17 -7.99 18.24
CA SER A 425 46.14 -7.02 17.82
C SER A 425 45.76 -6.03 18.93
N ASN A 426 45.64 -6.51 20.18
CA ASN A 426 45.59 -5.70 21.40
C ASN A 426 45.91 -6.57 22.63
N LYS A 427 46.18 -5.92 23.78
CA LYS A 427 46.53 -6.60 25.05
C LYS A 427 45.44 -7.53 25.58
N THR A 428 44.17 -7.11 25.53
CA THR A 428 43.04 -7.85 26.10
C THR A 428 42.83 -9.18 25.36
N PHE A 429 42.77 -9.12 24.03
CA PHE A 429 42.62 -10.31 23.18
C PHE A 429 43.76 -11.31 23.36
N ALA A 430 45.00 -10.84 23.51
CA ALA A 430 46.15 -11.71 23.76
C ALA A 430 46.05 -12.45 25.11
N LEU A 431 45.60 -11.76 26.17
CA LEU A 431 45.43 -12.34 27.50
C LEU A 431 44.23 -13.30 27.57
N GLU A 432 43.10 -12.93 26.96
CA GLU A 432 41.91 -13.80 26.84
C GLU A 432 42.24 -15.08 26.07
N LEU A 433 43.01 -14.98 24.97
CA LEU A 433 43.39 -16.13 24.16
C LEU A 433 44.34 -17.07 24.92
N LEU A 434 45.30 -16.56 25.69
CA LEU A 434 46.15 -17.39 26.56
C LEU A 434 45.30 -18.13 27.61
N TYR A 435 44.36 -17.44 28.25
CA TYR A 435 43.45 -18.05 29.23
C TYR A 435 42.59 -19.16 28.63
N VAL A 436 42.01 -18.93 27.45
CA VAL A 436 41.20 -19.93 26.71
C VAL A 436 42.03 -21.15 26.24
N ASN A 437 43.34 -21.00 26.07
CA ASN A 437 44.25 -22.12 25.73
C ASN A 437 44.96 -22.70 26.98
N GLY A 438 44.42 -22.49 28.18
CA GLY A 438 44.81 -23.21 29.41
C GLY A 438 45.84 -22.53 30.31
N TYR A 439 46.29 -21.31 30.01
CA TYR A 439 47.25 -20.59 30.85
C TYR A 439 46.54 -19.85 32.00
N SER A 440 46.93 -20.12 33.24
CA SER A 440 46.34 -19.49 34.44
C SER A 440 47.04 -18.18 34.83
N LEU A 441 46.24 -17.12 35.04
CA LEU A 441 46.71 -15.81 35.49
C LEU A 441 46.69 -15.73 37.02
N LYS A 442 47.84 -15.45 37.65
CA LYS A 442 47.88 -14.96 39.05
C LYS A 442 47.65 -13.46 39.10
N LYS A 443 46.96 -12.98 40.14
CA LYS A 443 46.34 -11.65 40.21
C LYS A 443 46.49 -11.08 41.63
N ASP A 444 47.07 -9.89 41.75
CA ASP A 444 47.14 -9.12 42.98
C ASP A 444 46.55 -7.70 42.81
N MET A 445 45.86 -7.25 43.86
CA MET A 445 45.47 -5.86 44.19
C MET A 445 44.62 -5.05 43.17
N LEU A 446 43.32 -4.88 43.47
CA LEU A 446 42.72 -3.59 43.91
C LEU A 446 41.19 -3.69 44.07
N GLU A 447 40.65 -3.02 45.10
CA GLU A 447 39.25 -3.05 45.58
C GLU A 447 38.90 -1.74 46.31
N ILE A 448 37.69 -1.17 46.12
CA ILE A 448 37.03 -0.20 47.03
C ILE A 448 35.50 -0.36 46.90
N ASP A 449 34.76 -0.30 48.02
CA ASP A 449 33.29 -0.40 48.11
C ASP A 449 32.64 0.89 48.72
N PRO A 450 31.33 1.15 48.51
CA PRO A 450 30.70 3.01 48.41
C PRO A 450 30.30 3.81 49.70
N PRO A 451 29.85 5.07 49.53
CA PRO A 451 28.79 5.66 50.38
C PRO A 451 27.70 6.43 49.60
N SER A 452 26.52 6.67 50.21
CA SER A 452 25.28 7.00 49.46
C SER A 452 24.55 8.33 49.77
N ILE A 453 24.95 9.12 50.77
CA ILE A 453 24.36 10.45 51.12
C ILE A 453 25.48 11.43 51.51
N HIS A 454 25.31 12.74 51.29
CA HIS A 454 26.30 13.76 51.64
C HIS A 454 26.18 14.21 53.12
N PRO A 455 27.22 14.01 53.97
CA PRO A 455 27.05 14.04 55.43
C PRO A 455 26.97 15.44 56.08
N ILE A 456 27.31 16.51 55.35
CA ILE A 456 27.34 17.89 55.90
C ILE A 456 26.05 18.67 55.60
N THR A 457 25.39 18.39 54.46
CA THR A 457 24.15 19.07 54.05
C THR A 457 22.90 18.22 54.31
N ASN A 458 23.07 16.92 54.58
CA ASN A 458 22.00 15.92 54.69
C ASN A 458 21.08 15.83 53.44
N GLU A 459 21.58 16.27 52.29
CA GLU A 459 20.89 16.23 51.00
C GLU A 459 21.38 15.04 50.14
N PRO A 460 20.52 14.48 49.27
CA PRO A 460 20.95 13.60 48.18
C PRO A 460 21.92 14.30 47.22
N ILE A 461 22.81 13.53 46.58
CA ILE A 461 23.85 14.05 45.67
C ILE A 461 23.21 14.81 44.50
N LYS A 462 23.33 16.15 44.52
CA LYS A 462 22.61 17.07 43.63
C LYS A 462 22.96 16.97 42.15
N GLU A 463 24.13 16.43 41.80
CA GLU A 463 24.65 16.34 40.41
C GLU A 463 23.70 15.62 39.42
N PHE A 464 22.79 14.78 39.92
CA PHE A 464 21.84 14.02 39.09
C PHE A 464 20.37 14.35 39.33
N ALA A 465 20.06 15.37 40.15
CA ALA A 465 18.70 15.76 40.45
C ALA A 465 17.91 16.21 39.20
N GLU A 466 18.58 16.84 38.22
CA GLU A 466 17.97 17.31 36.96
C GLU A 466 17.40 16.19 36.07
N TYR A 467 17.88 14.95 36.26
CA TYR A 467 17.42 13.76 35.53
C TYR A 467 16.29 13.01 36.25
N ILE A 468 16.09 13.23 37.55
CA ILE A 468 15.03 12.56 38.32
C ILE A 468 13.67 13.16 37.94
N GLY A 469 12.68 12.29 37.77
CA GLY A 469 11.36 12.63 37.27
C GLY A 469 11.26 12.79 35.74
N LYS A 470 12.38 12.75 35.01
CA LYS A 470 12.40 12.81 33.54
C LYS A 470 12.01 11.48 32.91
N THR A 471 11.29 11.55 31.80
CA THR A 471 10.94 10.37 30.97
C THR A 471 11.93 10.23 29.82
N ILE A 472 12.41 9.01 29.58
CA ILE A 472 13.25 8.62 28.44
C ILE A 472 12.52 7.58 27.58
N HIS A 473 12.85 7.55 26.29
CA HIS A 473 12.23 6.67 25.30
C HIS A 473 13.22 5.58 24.87
N ILE A 474 12.88 4.32 25.13
CA ILE A 474 13.72 3.16 24.79
C ILE A 474 12.93 2.14 23.98
N THR A 475 13.38 1.90 22.75
CA THR A 475 12.87 0.86 21.86
C THR A 475 13.62 -0.45 22.10
N ASN A 476 12.90 -1.52 22.44
CA ASN A 476 13.46 -2.87 22.61
C ASN A 476 13.12 -3.75 21.40
N PHE A 477 14.14 -4.20 20.68
CA PHE A 477 14.03 -5.02 19.47
C PHE A 477 14.20 -6.54 19.72
N ASN A 478 14.36 -6.96 20.98
CA ASN A 478 14.83 -8.29 21.33
C ASN A 478 13.69 -9.30 21.59
N VAL A 479 12.68 -9.31 20.71
CA VAL A 479 11.50 -10.20 20.75
C VAL A 479 11.12 -10.63 19.34
N ASP A 480 11.17 -11.94 19.07
CA ASP A 480 11.11 -12.53 17.71
C ASP A 480 9.74 -12.39 16.99
N GLN A 481 8.79 -11.70 17.59
CA GLN A 481 7.43 -11.46 17.06
C GLN A 481 7.12 -9.97 16.84
N CYS A 482 8.05 -9.03 17.09
CA CYS A 482 7.79 -7.59 16.96
C CYS A 482 8.99 -6.78 16.39
N PRO A 483 9.24 -6.81 15.06
CA PRO A 483 10.44 -6.26 14.44
C PRO A 483 10.52 -4.72 14.40
N GLU A 484 9.39 -3.99 14.55
CA GLU A 484 9.44 -2.52 14.69
C GLU A 484 10.01 -2.07 16.05
N GLY A 485 10.12 -3.00 17.01
CA GLY A 485 10.65 -2.78 18.35
C GLY A 485 9.64 -2.15 19.30
N ILE A 486 9.56 -2.68 20.52
CA ILE A 486 8.61 -2.20 21.52
C ILE A 486 9.18 -0.91 22.13
N ASN A 487 8.55 0.22 21.80
CA ASN A 487 8.80 1.51 22.44
C ASN A 487 8.26 1.50 23.86
N ASN A 488 9.10 1.85 24.84
CA ASN A 488 8.70 2.01 26.24
C ASN A 488 9.12 3.40 26.71
N TYR A 489 8.20 4.12 27.35
CA TYR A 489 8.47 5.37 28.03
C TYR A 489 8.80 5.08 29.49
N LEU A 490 10.04 5.36 29.90
CA LEU A 490 10.52 5.05 31.24
C LEU A 490 10.83 6.34 32.01
N LYS A 491 10.23 6.53 33.17
CA LYS A 491 10.51 7.65 34.07
C LYS A 491 11.65 7.29 35.01
N ILE A 492 12.67 8.13 35.10
CA ILE A 492 13.74 7.97 36.10
C ILE A 492 13.18 8.36 37.46
N THR A 493 13.21 7.43 38.42
CA THR A 493 12.65 7.63 39.77
C THR A 493 13.70 7.92 40.82
N ARG A 494 14.92 7.38 40.67
CA ARG A 494 16.04 7.61 41.60
C ARG A 494 17.37 7.40 40.89
N ILE A 495 18.38 8.19 41.23
CA ILE A 495 19.77 7.97 40.84
C ILE A 495 20.62 7.88 42.11
N VAL A 496 21.54 6.91 42.16
CA VAL A 496 22.49 6.70 43.26
C VAL A 496 23.86 6.41 42.68
N LYS A 497 24.88 7.14 43.12
CA LYS A 497 26.26 6.83 42.76
C LYS A 497 26.70 5.57 43.52
N LEU A 498 27.19 4.59 42.77
CA LEU A 498 27.84 3.40 43.31
C LEU A 498 29.32 3.71 43.59
N ASN A 499 29.90 2.76 44.32
CA ASN A 499 31.01 2.97 45.22
C ASN A 499 32.32 2.86 44.38
N ASP A 500 32.32 1.92 43.43
CA ASP A 500 33.25 1.76 42.31
C ASP A 500 33.10 2.85 41.21
N ASN A 501 32.55 4.02 41.57
CA ASN A 501 32.19 5.15 40.71
C ASN A 501 31.18 4.88 39.58
N ARG A 502 30.59 3.68 39.46
CA ARG A 502 29.44 3.45 38.59
C ARG A 502 28.22 4.23 39.10
N ILE A 503 27.17 4.36 38.29
CA ILE A 503 25.95 5.08 38.70
C ILE A 503 24.72 4.21 38.43
N CYS A 504 23.95 3.94 39.48
CA CYS A 504 22.71 3.18 39.45
C CYS A 504 21.52 4.12 39.18
N VAL A 505 20.76 3.83 38.13
CA VAL A 505 19.59 4.59 37.69
C VAL A 505 18.36 3.69 37.79
N SER A 506 17.47 4.01 38.73
CA SER A 506 16.17 3.37 38.89
C SER A 506 15.17 3.99 37.93
N VAL A 507 14.43 3.13 37.21
CA VAL A 507 13.44 3.52 36.20
C VAL A 507 12.12 2.80 36.43
N GLN A 508 11.03 3.49 36.10
CA GLN A 508 9.65 3.00 36.20
C GLN A 508 8.97 3.14 34.84
N ASP A 509 8.19 2.14 34.45
CA ASP A 509 7.39 2.17 33.21
C ASP A 509 6.26 3.21 33.37
N VAL A 510 6.14 4.17 32.43
CA VAL A 510 5.13 5.24 32.51
C VAL A 510 3.73 4.71 32.26
N ASP A 511 3.60 3.73 31.37
CA ASP A 511 2.31 3.14 31.00
C ASP A 511 1.91 2.01 31.98
N LYS A 512 2.88 1.44 32.72
CA LYS A 512 2.70 0.32 33.66
C LYS A 512 3.47 0.53 34.99
N PRO A 513 3.15 1.57 35.78
CA PRO A 513 3.98 2.03 36.90
C PRO A 513 4.18 1.02 38.04
N GLU A 514 3.29 0.05 38.21
CA GLU A 514 3.39 -1.01 39.24
C GLU A 514 4.43 -2.10 38.87
N LYS A 515 4.92 -2.11 37.62
CA LYS A 515 5.85 -3.13 37.14
C LYS A 515 7.29 -2.84 37.58
N LEU A 516 7.83 -3.67 38.47
CA LEU A 516 9.23 -3.60 38.90
C LEU A 516 10.19 -3.86 37.72
N LEU A 517 11.11 -2.92 37.47
CA LEU A 517 12.16 -3.01 36.46
C LEU A 517 13.54 -3.12 37.12
N LYS A 518 14.49 -3.80 36.46
CA LYS A 518 15.89 -3.82 36.90
C LYS A 518 16.55 -2.46 36.60
N PRO A 519 17.33 -1.89 37.54
CA PRO A 519 17.98 -0.59 37.33
C PRO A 519 19.09 -0.65 36.27
N PHE A 520 19.30 0.46 35.59
CA PHE A 520 20.42 0.64 34.65
C PHE A 520 21.68 1.06 35.40
N ILE A 521 22.81 0.42 35.10
CA ILE A 521 24.12 0.77 35.69
C ILE A 521 24.99 1.45 34.64
N ALA A 522 25.10 2.78 34.72
CA ALA A 522 26.10 3.52 33.96
C ALA A 522 27.50 3.24 34.53
N LYS A 523 28.52 3.24 33.66
CA LYS A 523 29.92 2.99 34.06
C LYS A 523 30.55 4.17 34.80
N ASP A 524 30.11 5.36 34.47
CA ASP A 524 30.59 6.65 34.95
C ASP A 524 29.56 7.73 34.56
N GLU A 525 29.78 8.96 35.02
CA GLU A 525 28.91 10.11 34.72
C GLU A 525 28.85 10.45 33.23
N LYS A 526 29.95 10.35 32.49
CA LYS A 526 30.01 10.69 31.07
C LYS A 526 29.24 9.67 30.24
N HIS A 527 29.27 8.39 30.63
CA HIS A 527 28.40 7.35 30.11
C HIS A 527 26.93 7.65 30.45
N LEU A 528 26.59 8.04 31.68
CA LEU A 528 25.22 8.41 32.04
C LEU A 528 24.70 9.60 31.20
N LYS A 529 25.45 10.70 31.12
CA LYS A 529 25.07 11.90 30.36
C LYS A 529 24.95 11.62 28.85
N ASN A 530 25.83 10.78 28.28
CA ASN A 530 25.72 10.34 26.88
C ASN A 530 24.54 9.40 26.63
N TRP A 531 24.26 8.47 27.55
CA TRP A 531 23.11 7.56 27.46
C TRP A 531 21.79 8.32 27.57
N PHE A 532 21.69 9.24 28.54
CA PHE A 532 20.53 10.11 28.67
C PHE A 532 20.34 10.97 27.42
N LYS A 533 21.39 11.64 26.91
CA LYS A 533 21.33 12.43 25.66
C LYS A 533 20.97 11.61 24.41
N LYS A 534 21.11 10.28 24.44
CA LYS A 534 20.69 9.37 23.36
C LYS A 534 19.21 8.96 23.46
N HIS A 535 18.66 8.88 24.67
CA HIS A 535 17.34 8.31 24.94
C HIS A 535 16.30 9.31 25.49
N TYR A 536 16.72 10.50 25.91
CA TYR A 536 15.87 11.64 26.24
C TYR A 536 15.60 12.47 24.97
N ARG A 537 14.34 12.79 24.72
CA ARG A 537 13.84 13.64 23.63
C ARG A 537 12.59 14.37 24.10
#